data_AF-A0A501XDQ4-F1
#
_entry.id   AF-A0A501XDQ4-F1
#
_cell.length_a   1.000
_cell.length_b   1.000
_cell.length_c   1.000
_cell.angle_alpha   90.00
_cell.angle_beta   90.00
_cell.angle_gamma   90.00
#
_symmetry.space_group_name_H-M   'P 1'
#
loop_
_entity.id
_entity.type
_entity.pdbx_description
1 polymer ?
#
loop_
_entity_poly.entity_id
_entity_poly.type
_entity_poly.pdbx_seq_one_letter_code
_entity_poly.pdbx_strand_id
1 'polypeptide(L)'
;MTELATTPTAPRNHAEVAMYHYYLTNAVLTTSPNEQVIGDVLGMGEDDFVMELFALSEAFWLKGEDLYAEGKAFSGLAVFDVVAELAEFFWGYVEHTGEMPDLDAFKLDIDRVFETYTR
;
A
#
# COMPACT_ATOMS: atom_id res chain seq x y z
N MET A 1 -36.14 11.24 11.78
CA MET A 1 -34.99 10.33 11.77
C MET A 1 -34.74 10.01 10.32
N THR A 2 -33.73 10.65 9.72
CA THR A 2 -33.38 10.43 8.32
C THR A 2 -32.38 9.30 8.30
N GLU A 3 -32.75 8.17 7.70
CA GLU A 3 -31.80 7.08 7.43
C GLU A 3 -30.67 7.63 6.56
N LEU A 4 -29.45 7.59 7.09
CA LEU A 4 -28.25 7.73 6.29
C LEU A 4 -28.20 6.51 5.39
N ALA A 5 -28.50 6.71 4.11
CA ALA A 5 -28.28 5.70 3.08
C ALA A 5 -26.79 5.34 3.11
N THR A 6 -26.47 4.13 3.58
CA THR A 6 -25.17 3.53 3.39
C THR A 6 -25.01 3.31 1.89
N THR A 7 -24.26 4.18 1.23
CA THR A 7 -23.83 4.00 -0.16
C THR A 7 -23.28 2.57 -0.29
N PRO A 8 -23.70 1.78 -1.30
CA PRO A 8 -23.08 0.49 -1.51
C PRO A 8 -21.61 0.76 -1.83
N THR A 9 -20.69 0.29 -0.98
CA THR A 9 -19.29 0.13 -1.36
C THR A 9 -19.30 -0.63 -2.68
N ALA A 10 -18.75 -0.04 -3.74
CA ALA A 10 -18.68 -0.69 -5.03
C ALA A 10 -18.12 -2.11 -4.84
N PRO A 11 -18.65 -3.13 -5.56
CA PRO A 11 -18.14 -4.48 -5.43
C PRO A 11 -16.64 -4.48 -5.73
N ARG A 12 -15.86 -5.18 -4.88
CA ARG A 12 -14.41 -5.28 -4.98
C ARG A 12 -13.96 -5.52 -6.42
N ASN A 13 -13.21 -4.58 -6.98
CA ASN A 13 -12.61 -4.74 -8.29
C ASN A 13 -11.30 -5.52 -8.17
N HIS A 14 -11.36 -6.82 -8.41
CA HIS A 14 -10.19 -7.70 -8.32
C HIS A 14 -9.05 -7.29 -9.26
N ALA A 15 -9.34 -6.67 -10.41
CA ALA A 15 -8.30 -6.20 -11.33
C ALA A 15 -7.54 -5.00 -10.76
N GLU A 16 -8.23 -4.07 -10.11
CA GLU A 16 -7.60 -2.94 -9.43
C GLU A 16 -6.79 -3.38 -8.22
N VAL A 17 -7.31 -4.28 -7.38
CA VAL A 17 -6.53 -4.80 -6.25
C VAL A 17 -5.25 -5.51 -6.73
N ALA A 18 -5.34 -6.31 -7.79
CA ALA A 18 -4.18 -6.95 -8.39
C ALA A 18 -3.17 -5.94 -8.95
N MET A 19 -3.65 -4.85 -9.55
CA MET A 19 -2.82 -3.76 -10.04
C MET A 19 -2.06 -3.05 -8.89
N TYR A 20 -2.76 -2.72 -7.80
CA TYR A 20 -2.14 -2.13 -6.60
C TYR A 20 -1.09 -3.06 -6.01
N HIS A 21 -1.41 -4.35 -5.90
CA HIS A 21 -0.48 -5.35 -5.41
C HIS A 21 0.77 -5.48 -6.28
N TYR A 22 0.60 -5.53 -7.61
CA TYR A 22 1.72 -5.55 -8.54
C TYR A 22 2.62 -4.32 -8.40
N TYR A 23 2.04 -3.13 -8.34
CA TYR A 23 2.84 -1.90 -8.24
C TYR A 23 3.57 -1.78 -6.90
N LEU A 24 2.91 -2.13 -5.79
CA LEU A 24 3.56 -2.11 -4.48
C LEU A 24 4.67 -3.16 -4.40
N THR A 25 4.43 -4.39 -4.87
CA THR A 25 5.43 -5.47 -4.90
C THR A 25 6.66 -5.05 -5.68
N ASN A 26 6.47 -4.52 -6.89
CA ASN A 26 7.60 -4.03 -7.69
C ASN A 26 8.32 -2.87 -7.02
N ALA A 27 7.61 -1.91 -6.45
CA ALA A 27 8.24 -0.78 -5.78
C ALA A 27 9.12 -1.26 -4.61
N VAL A 28 8.62 -2.15 -3.75
CA VAL A 28 9.40 -2.70 -2.62
C VAL A 28 10.61 -3.51 -3.12
N LEU A 29 10.44 -4.41 -4.09
CA LEU A 29 11.55 -5.23 -4.58
C LEU A 29 12.63 -4.39 -5.29
N THR A 30 12.24 -3.36 -6.04
CA THR A 30 13.19 -2.50 -6.79
C THR A 30 13.91 -1.46 -5.93
N THR A 31 13.34 -1.12 -4.77
CA THR A 31 13.92 -0.15 -3.82
C THR A 31 14.68 -0.81 -2.67
N SER A 32 14.92 -2.13 -2.77
CA SER A 32 15.66 -2.88 -1.76
C SER A 32 17.04 -2.24 -1.48
N PRO A 33 17.35 -1.91 -0.21
CA PRO A 33 18.62 -1.30 0.13
C PRO A 33 19.78 -2.27 -0.14
N ASN A 34 20.89 -1.71 -0.63
CA ASN A 34 22.15 -2.43 -0.85
C ASN A 34 22.04 -3.67 -1.76
N GLU A 35 21.08 -3.69 -2.70
CA GLU A 35 20.85 -4.81 -3.62
C GLU A 35 20.58 -6.15 -2.90
N GLN A 36 20.09 -6.10 -1.65
CA GLN A 36 19.77 -7.29 -0.87
C GLN A 36 18.49 -7.95 -1.40
N VAL A 37 18.44 -9.28 -1.35
CA VAL A 37 17.21 -10.02 -1.64
C VAL A 37 16.37 -10.17 -0.38
N ILE A 38 15.05 -10.30 -0.54
CA ILE A 38 14.10 -10.45 0.56
C ILE A 38 14.50 -11.55 1.55
N GLY A 39 15.00 -12.67 1.04
CA GLY A 39 15.44 -13.79 1.88
C GLY A 39 16.63 -13.45 2.79
N ASP A 40 17.53 -12.57 2.37
CA ASP A 40 18.69 -12.17 3.18
C ASP A 40 18.29 -11.22 4.31
N VAL A 41 17.25 -10.40 4.09
CA VAL A 41 16.82 -9.39 5.06
C VAL A 41 15.76 -9.93 6.02
N LEU A 42 14.73 -10.59 5.48
CA LEU A 42 13.55 -11.03 6.24
C LEU A 42 13.58 -12.52 6.57
N GLY A 43 14.54 -13.28 6.03
CA GLY A 43 14.64 -14.72 6.26
C GLY A 43 13.47 -15.52 5.66
N MET A 44 12.78 -14.97 4.65
CA MET A 44 11.59 -15.57 4.04
C MET A 44 11.72 -15.78 2.53
N GLY A 45 10.94 -16.71 1.98
CA GLY A 45 10.82 -16.91 0.54
C GLY A 45 10.19 -15.69 -0.14
N GLU A 46 10.56 -15.42 -1.39
CA GLU A 46 9.98 -14.31 -2.16
C GLU A 46 8.49 -14.56 -2.46
N ASP A 47 8.09 -15.81 -2.65
CA ASP A 47 6.69 -16.21 -2.80
C ASP A 47 5.88 -15.94 -1.54
N ASP A 48 6.39 -16.34 -0.37
CA ASP A 48 5.78 -16.03 0.92
C ASP A 48 5.66 -14.51 1.13
N PHE A 49 6.72 -13.76 0.80
CA PHE A 49 6.73 -12.30 0.88
C PHE A 49 5.66 -11.65 0.02
N VAL A 50 5.53 -12.07 -1.25
CA VAL A 50 4.48 -11.57 -2.14
C VAL A 50 3.10 -11.84 -1.56
N MET A 51 2.88 -13.01 -0.95
CA MET A 51 1.60 -13.35 -0.32
C MET A 51 1.31 -12.49 0.91
N GLU A 52 2.29 -12.25 1.79
CA GLU A 52 2.13 -11.39 2.97
C GLU A 52 1.88 -9.92 2.58
N LEU A 53 2.53 -9.45 1.51
CA LEU A 53 2.39 -8.07 1.02
C LEU A 53 0.98 -7.78 0.48
N PHE A 54 0.19 -8.82 0.19
CA PHE A 54 -1.17 -8.67 -0.32
C PHE A 54 -2.09 -7.92 0.66
N ALA A 55 -1.99 -8.20 1.96
CA ALA A 55 -2.80 -7.51 2.97
C ALA A 55 -2.50 -6.01 3.02
N LEU A 56 -1.22 -5.65 2.88
CA LEU A 56 -0.78 -4.25 2.82
C LEU A 56 -1.26 -3.56 1.54
N SER A 57 -1.20 -4.29 0.42
CA SER A 57 -1.69 -3.82 -0.89
C SER A 57 -3.20 -3.57 -0.88
N GLU A 58 -3.96 -4.42 -0.18
CA GLU A 58 -5.42 -4.26 -0.03
C GLU A 58 -5.77 -3.02 0.80
N ALA A 59 -5.04 -2.76 1.90
CA ALA A 59 -5.22 -1.53 2.68
C ALA A 59 -4.91 -0.27 1.86
N PHE A 60 -3.87 -0.32 1.03
CA PHE A 60 -3.54 0.75 0.11
C PHE A 60 -4.67 1.01 -0.90
N TRP A 61 -5.21 -0.04 -1.51
CA TRP A 61 -6.35 0.06 -2.42
C TRP A 61 -7.59 0.65 -1.74
N LEU A 62 -7.95 0.14 -0.55
CA LEU A 62 -9.10 0.65 0.23
C LEU A 62 -8.98 2.14 0.51
N LYS A 63 -7.79 2.63 0.88
CA LYS A 63 -7.58 4.06 1.10
C LYS A 63 -7.81 4.88 -0.17
N GLY A 64 -7.36 4.38 -1.31
CA GLY A 64 -7.61 4.99 -2.61
C GLY A 64 -9.10 5.11 -2.93
N GLU A 65 -9.86 4.04 -2.70
CA GLU A 65 -11.32 4.01 -2.89
C GLU A 65 -12.04 4.99 -1.95
N ASP A 66 -11.67 5.04 -0.67
CA ASP A 66 -12.26 5.95 0.30
C ASP A 66 -12.09 7.42 -0.14
N LEU A 67 -10.88 7.79 -0.58
CA LEU A 67 -10.59 9.15 -1.05
C LEU A 67 -11.28 9.46 -2.38
N TYR A 68 -11.43 8.47 -3.26
CA TYR A 68 -12.23 8.61 -4.48
C TYR A 68 -13.69 8.90 -4.15
N ALA A 69 -14.28 8.13 -3.22
CA ALA A 69 -15.65 8.31 -2.77
C ALA A 69 -15.88 9.67 -2.07
N GLU A 70 -14.86 10.18 -1.37
CA GLU A 70 -14.88 11.53 -0.76
C GLU A 70 -14.72 12.67 -1.77
N GLY A 71 -14.52 12.38 -3.06
CA GLY A 71 -14.24 13.40 -4.08
C GLY A 71 -12.87 14.06 -3.92
N LYS A 72 -12.00 13.48 -3.08
CA LYS A 72 -10.57 13.83 -2.94
C LYS A 72 -9.69 13.06 -3.93
N ALA A 73 -10.33 12.35 -4.86
CA ALA A 73 -9.67 11.55 -5.86
C ALA A 73 -8.68 12.38 -6.66
N PHE A 74 -7.46 11.88 -6.68
CA PHE A 74 -6.29 12.37 -7.40
C PHE A 74 -6.62 12.99 -8.76
N SER A 75 -6.70 14.32 -8.84
CA SER A 75 -6.63 14.99 -10.14
C SER A 75 -5.17 15.02 -10.59
N GLY A 76 -4.67 13.87 -11.07
CA GLY A 76 -3.39 13.77 -11.76
C GLY A 76 -2.22 13.12 -11.03
N LEU A 77 -2.42 12.54 -9.83
CA LEU A 77 -1.41 11.68 -9.23
C LEU A 77 -1.61 10.24 -9.69
N ALA A 78 -0.56 9.59 -10.16
CA ALA A 78 -0.65 8.21 -10.56
C ALA A 78 -0.36 7.29 -9.37
N VAL A 79 -1.01 6.13 -9.33
CA VAL A 79 -0.77 5.08 -8.31
C VAL A 79 0.73 4.75 -8.17
N PHE A 80 1.49 4.86 -9.27
CA PHE A 80 2.94 4.61 -9.28
C PHE A 80 3.75 5.64 -8.48
N ASP A 81 3.27 6.88 -8.34
CA ASP A 81 3.96 7.91 -7.54
C ASP A 81 3.85 7.59 -6.04
N VAL A 82 2.70 7.07 -5.61
CA VAL A 82 2.42 6.72 -4.22
C VAL A 82 3.21 5.50 -3.75
N VAL A 83 3.34 4.48 -4.61
CA VAL A 83 4.03 3.22 -4.23
C VAL A 83 5.53 3.41 -4.02
N ALA A 84 6.16 4.41 -4.64
CA ALA A 84 7.57 4.70 -4.43
C ALA A 84 7.83 5.15 -2.99
N GLU A 85 7.03 6.10 -2.48
CA GLU A 85 7.12 6.55 -1.09
C GLU A 85 6.76 5.44 -0.09
N LEU A 86 5.70 4.66 -0.38
CA LEU A 86 5.33 3.53 0.47
C LEU A 86 6.43 2.47 0.56
N ALA A 87 7.18 2.26 -0.51
CA ALA A 87 8.32 1.35 -0.50
C ALA A 87 9.49 1.89 0.33
N GLU A 88 9.75 3.20 0.30
CA GLU A 88 10.73 3.83 1.21
C GLU A 88 10.32 3.68 2.68
N PHE A 89 9.03 3.89 3.02
CA PHE A 89 8.52 3.65 4.37
C PHE A 89 8.66 2.19 4.79
N PHE A 90 8.34 1.25 3.89
CA PHE A 90 8.49 -0.18 4.13
C PHE A 90 9.95 -0.51 4.51
N TRP A 91 10.92 -0.08 3.70
CA TRP A 91 12.33 -0.37 3.98
C TRP A 91 12.85 0.35 5.20
N GLY A 92 12.42 1.58 5.46
CA GLY A 92 12.76 2.29 6.69
C GLY A 92 12.25 1.56 7.94
N TYR A 93 11.07 0.94 7.87
CA TYR A 93 10.54 0.09 8.94
C TYR A 93 11.38 -1.18 9.12
N VAL A 94 11.69 -1.88 8.03
CA VAL A 94 12.51 -3.09 8.04
C VAL A 94 13.92 -2.81 8.56
N GLU A 95 14.55 -1.72 8.16
CA GLU A 95 15.88 -1.32 8.67
C GLU A 95 15.86 -1.01 10.16
N HIS A 96 14.75 -0.47 10.67
CA HIS A 96 14.61 -0.13 12.08
C HIS A 96 14.30 -1.34 12.97
N THR A 97 13.49 -2.27 12.48
CA THR A 97 12.91 -3.37 13.28
C THR A 97 13.48 -4.74 12.96
N GLY A 98 14.00 -4.94 11.75
CA GLY A 98 14.35 -6.25 11.19
C GLY A 98 13.15 -7.07 10.74
N GLU A 99 11.94 -6.50 10.74
CA GLU A 99 10.68 -7.21 10.48
C GLU A 99 9.84 -6.48 9.43
N MET A 100 8.93 -7.21 8.80
CA MET A 100 7.93 -6.62 7.91
C MET A 100 6.95 -5.76 8.72
N PRO A 101 6.52 -4.57 8.23
CA PRO A 101 5.48 -3.79 8.90
C PRO A 101 4.19 -4.59 8.98
N ASP A 102 3.56 -4.57 10.15
CA ASP A 102 2.20 -5.06 10.29
C ASP A 102 1.19 -4.13 9.59
N LEU A 103 -0.04 -4.61 9.46
CA LEU A 103 -1.10 -3.89 8.76
C LEU A 103 -1.39 -2.51 9.35
N ASP A 104 -1.30 -2.35 10.67
CA ASP A 104 -1.65 -1.11 11.34
C ASP A 104 -0.52 -0.08 11.22
N ALA A 105 0.73 -0.51 11.34
CA ALA A 105 1.91 0.31 11.07
C ALA A 105 1.89 0.82 9.62
N PHE A 106 1.65 -0.07 8.66
CA PHE A 106 1.64 0.31 7.24
C PHE A 106 0.47 1.23 6.87
N LYS A 107 -0.70 1.08 7.51
CA LYS A 107 -1.83 2.02 7.34
C LYS A 107 -1.47 3.45 7.75
N LEU A 108 -0.64 3.63 8.78
CA LEU A 108 -0.17 4.97 9.17
C LEU A 108 0.70 5.58 8.07
N ASP A 109 1.54 4.80 7.42
CA ASP A 109 2.37 5.28 6.31
C ASP A 109 1.55 5.56 5.06
N ILE A 110 0.54 4.73 4.78
CA ILE A 110 -0.51 5.04 3.78
C ILE A 110 -1.14 6.40 4.08
N ASP A 111 -1.69 6.61 5.28
CA ASP A 111 -2.33 7.88 5.64
C ASP A 111 -1.38 9.07 5.45
N ARG A 112 -0.12 8.96 5.90
CA ARG A 112 0.91 10.00 5.73
C ARG A 112 1.17 10.35 4.27
N VAL A 113 1.35 9.34 3.41
CA VAL A 113 1.61 9.58 1.99
C VAL A 113 0.42 10.27 1.36
N PHE A 114 -0.80 9.77 1.59
CA PHE A 114 -2.00 10.39 1.02
C PHE A 114 -2.24 11.82 1.53
N GLU A 115 -1.93 12.13 2.79
CA GLU A 115 -1.99 13.51 3.32
C GLU A 115 -1.09 14.49 2.56
N THR A 116 0.00 14.02 1.93
CA THR A 116 0.86 14.84 1.07
C THR A 116 0.15 15.22 -0.24
N TYR A 117 -0.77 14.37 -0.71
CA TYR A 117 -1.38 14.47 -2.03
C TYR A 117 -2.83 14.95 -2.05
N THR A 118 -3.52 14.97 -0.92
CA THR A 118 -4.93 15.37 -0.82
C THR A 118 -5.14 16.77 -0.21
N ARG A 119 -4.13 17.65 -0.24
CA ARG A 119 -4.21 19.03 0.28
C ARG A 119 -4.82 20.03 -0.69
#